data_AF-A0AAV9TYL2-F1
#
_entry.id   AF-A0AAV9TYL2-F1
#
_cell.length_a   1.000
_cell.length_b   1.000
_cell.length_c   1.000
_cell.angle_alpha   90.00
_cell.angle_beta   90.00
_cell.angle_gamma   90.00
#
_symmetry.space_group_name_H-M   'P 1'
#
loop_
_entity.id
_entity.type
_entity.pdbx_description
1 polymer ?
#
loop_
_entity_poly.entity_id
_entity_poly.type
_entity_poly.pdbx_seq_one_letter_code
_entity_poly.pdbx_strand_id
1 'polypeptide(L)'
;MASSNANPPFKEPACATFPHIPPPPGVNVNTKKNEDDADDHDDEDYSKLYTSYFRIPPNLCMHLRQLSFPAIPFVFRRRRRGFLSLMLSTRNVLVAATLLVLLGLLTLTPSQPLSLKQVYDAAPPPKFSRQFQISNKVAAIADTSFTPRHVPLLMHYSGVLGPEWPIVYYTSQETYNTYLKPGVANVSKVWTRALSEGRIQVRFLPTRFEMTSRSGVNSFLADKWMWEDLAPAKHVLIFQADAIICGNAHKTVDDFLEWDFIGATLAPEGRMYNGGLSLRNRDMVLRILNANDYQKDTAAARFKFEGEDVWYSKHMDLIGAKLPSNEVALEFACEYHFHIKAQKQPMGYHKVHKAAPSKIDEISEWCPEIHLAAPGKLGKS
;
A
#
# COMPACT_ATOMS: atom_id res chain seq x y z
N MET A 1 -45.52 -24.45 -53.81
CA MET A 1 -44.20 -25.01 -53.48
C MET A 1 -43.38 -23.93 -52.80
N ALA A 2 -43.30 -23.97 -51.47
CA ALA A 2 -42.33 -23.23 -50.67
C ALA A 2 -42.20 -23.99 -49.35
N SER A 3 -41.00 -24.49 -49.09
CA SER A 3 -40.66 -25.43 -48.01
C SER A 3 -40.41 -24.66 -46.71
N SER A 4 -41.04 -25.12 -45.62
CA SER A 4 -40.83 -24.67 -44.25
C SER A 4 -39.70 -25.50 -43.61
N ASN A 5 -38.53 -24.89 -43.40
CA ASN A 5 -37.46 -25.47 -42.58
C ASN A 5 -37.68 -25.10 -41.11
N ALA A 6 -38.13 -26.08 -40.32
CA ALA A 6 -38.13 -26.03 -38.86
C ALA A 6 -36.88 -26.75 -38.34
N ASN A 7 -36.04 -26.07 -37.57
CA ASN A 7 -34.93 -26.66 -36.85
C ASN A 7 -35.44 -27.46 -35.63
N PRO A 8 -34.82 -28.61 -35.29
CA PRO A 8 -35.19 -29.38 -34.10
C PRO A 8 -34.64 -28.75 -32.81
N PRO A 9 -35.24 -29.03 -31.63
CA PRO A 9 -34.85 -28.44 -30.37
C PRO A 9 -33.56 -29.06 -29.82
N PHE A 10 -32.74 -28.19 -29.22
CA PHE A 10 -31.49 -28.50 -28.54
C PHE A 10 -31.76 -29.37 -27.29
N LYS A 11 -31.11 -30.53 -27.18
CA LYS A 11 -31.14 -31.38 -25.98
C LYS A 11 -30.05 -30.93 -25.00
N GLU A 12 -30.44 -30.57 -23.78
CA GLU A 12 -29.51 -30.36 -22.67
C GLU A 12 -28.83 -31.67 -22.24
N PRO A 13 -27.55 -31.67 -21.86
CA PRO A 13 -26.89 -32.85 -21.31
C PRO A 13 -27.28 -33.07 -19.84
N ALA A 14 -27.69 -34.30 -19.54
CA ALA A 14 -28.06 -34.75 -18.20
C ALA A 14 -26.87 -34.71 -17.23
N CYS A 15 -27.09 -34.10 -16.06
CA CYS A 15 -26.14 -34.04 -14.96
C CYS A 15 -26.04 -35.40 -14.25
N ALA A 16 -24.83 -35.89 -14.02
CA ALA A 16 -24.57 -37.15 -13.35
C ALA A 16 -24.88 -37.05 -11.85
N THR A 17 -25.83 -37.87 -11.38
CA THR A 17 -26.19 -38.01 -9.97
C THR A 17 -25.20 -38.94 -9.25
N PHE A 18 -24.50 -38.43 -8.23
CA PHE A 18 -23.71 -39.25 -7.30
C PHE A 18 -24.63 -39.90 -6.23
N PRO A 19 -24.33 -41.12 -5.78
CA PRO A 19 -25.17 -41.83 -4.81
C PRO A 19 -25.01 -41.28 -3.38
N HIS A 20 -26.15 -41.07 -2.72
CA HIS A 20 -26.27 -40.72 -1.30
C HIS A 20 -25.77 -41.85 -0.39
N ILE A 21 -24.86 -41.52 0.53
CA ILE A 21 -24.46 -42.38 1.66
C ILE A 21 -25.26 -41.92 2.89
N PRO A 22 -26.03 -42.81 3.56
CA PRO A 22 -26.78 -42.44 4.76
C PRO A 22 -25.87 -42.34 6.00
N PRO A 23 -26.18 -41.46 6.96
CA PRO A 23 -25.41 -41.31 8.19
C PRO A 23 -25.65 -42.45 9.19
N PRO A 24 -24.66 -42.80 10.03
CA PRO A 24 -24.81 -43.84 11.06
C PRO A 24 -25.73 -43.38 12.22
N PRO A 25 -26.38 -44.33 12.93
CA PRO A 25 -27.42 -44.04 13.91
C PRO A 25 -26.86 -43.48 15.23
N GLY A 26 -27.67 -42.62 15.85
CA GLY A 26 -27.31 -41.78 16.98
C GLY A 26 -27.04 -42.48 18.30
N VAL A 27 -26.22 -41.82 19.12
CA VAL A 27 -26.13 -42.02 20.56
C VAL A 27 -26.79 -40.82 21.23
N ASN A 28 -27.79 -41.13 22.03
CA ASN A 28 -28.58 -40.23 22.85
C ASN A 28 -27.77 -39.89 24.12
N VAL A 29 -27.40 -38.63 24.34
CA VAL A 29 -26.95 -38.17 25.66
C VAL A 29 -27.69 -36.90 26.03
N ASN A 30 -28.36 -37.02 27.17
CA ASN A 30 -29.20 -36.07 27.84
C ASN A 30 -28.32 -35.21 28.75
N THR A 31 -28.18 -33.90 28.51
CA THR A 31 -27.64 -32.99 29.54
C THR A 31 -28.34 -31.63 29.50
N LYS A 32 -28.94 -31.31 30.65
CA LYS A 32 -29.43 -30.00 31.04
C LYS A 32 -28.25 -29.10 31.41
N LYS A 33 -28.32 -27.88 30.88
CA LYS A 33 -28.04 -26.55 31.49
C LYS A 33 -26.62 -26.13 31.91
N ASN A 34 -26.39 -24.86 31.56
CA ASN A 34 -25.53 -23.83 32.15
C ASN A 34 -24.03 -24.00 31.85
N GLU A 35 -23.22 -22.99 31.60
CA GLU A 35 -23.30 -21.54 31.30
C GLU A 35 -21.81 -21.17 31.11
N ASP A 36 -21.53 -20.21 30.23
CA ASP A 36 -20.30 -19.41 30.14
C ASP A 36 -18.97 -20.07 29.65
N ASP A 37 -18.29 -19.29 28.81
CA ASP A 37 -16.89 -19.37 28.35
C ASP A 37 -16.43 -20.53 27.43
N ALA A 38 -16.19 -20.20 26.15
CA ALA A 38 -15.19 -20.89 25.32
C ALA A 38 -14.83 -20.03 24.08
N ASP A 39 -13.80 -19.20 24.24
CA ASP A 39 -12.81 -18.91 23.20
C ASP A 39 -11.94 -20.17 22.95
N ASP A 40 -11.28 -20.17 21.79
CA ASP A 40 -10.21 -21.08 21.34
C ASP A 40 -10.57 -22.56 21.07
N HIS A 41 -10.44 -22.94 19.80
CA HIS A 41 -10.10 -24.31 19.41
C HIS A 41 -8.97 -24.28 18.36
N ASP A 42 -7.75 -24.45 18.89
CA ASP A 42 -6.68 -25.38 18.49
C ASP A 42 -6.48 -25.71 17.00
N ASP A 43 -5.35 -25.23 16.48
CA ASP A 43 -4.53 -25.91 15.46
C ASP A 43 -3.13 -26.17 16.10
N GLU A 44 -3.06 -27.11 17.04
CA GLU A 44 -1.81 -27.77 17.42
C GLU A 44 -1.66 -29.06 16.61
N ASP A 45 -0.70 -29.10 15.68
CA ASP A 45 0.26 -30.21 15.53
C ASP A 45 1.07 -30.06 14.23
N TYR A 46 2.08 -29.20 14.19
CA TYR A 46 3.18 -29.27 13.19
C TYR A 46 4.40 -28.44 13.66
N SER A 47 4.99 -28.76 14.81
CA SER A 47 6.27 -28.14 15.23
C SER A 47 7.08 -29.03 16.19
N LYS A 48 7.42 -30.25 15.76
CA LYS A 48 8.49 -31.04 16.39
C LYS A 48 9.38 -31.70 15.35
N LEU A 49 10.23 -30.92 14.70
CA LEU A 49 11.53 -31.35 14.19
C LEU A 49 12.31 -30.10 13.76
N TYR A 50 13.61 -30.09 14.06
CA TYR A 50 14.60 -29.02 13.87
C TYR A 50 14.83 -28.07 15.05
N THR A 51 15.56 -28.60 16.04
CA THR A 51 16.46 -27.78 16.86
C THR A 51 17.78 -28.53 16.99
N SER A 52 18.80 -28.14 16.24
CA SER A 52 20.20 -28.17 16.69
C SER A 52 21.13 -27.54 15.65
N TYR A 53 22.16 -26.88 16.19
CA TYR A 53 23.34 -26.32 15.53
C TYR A 53 23.19 -24.94 14.86
N PHE A 54 23.60 -23.89 15.57
CA PHE A 54 24.67 -23.02 15.09
C PHE A 54 25.45 -22.41 16.27
N ARG A 55 26.73 -22.79 16.38
CA ARG A 55 27.73 -22.22 17.29
C ARG A 55 28.33 -20.97 16.63
N ILE A 56 28.47 -19.92 17.43
CA ILE A 56 29.22 -18.69 17.12
C ILE A 56 30.72 -18.96 17.33
N PRO A 57 31.63 -18.63 16.38
CA PRO A 57 33.05 -18.55 16.67
C PRO A 57 33.49 -17.10 16.96
N PRO A 58 34.35 -16.86 17.95
CA PRO A 58 35.10 -15.62 18.06
C PRO A 58 36.44 -15.76 17.32
N ASN A 59 36.87 -14.68 16.66
CA ASN A 59 38.26 -14.26 16.41
C ASN A 59 38.39 -13.58 15.04
N LEU A 60 38.58 -12.27 15.03
CA LEU A 60 39.40 -11.63 14.00
C LEU A 60 40.12 -10.42 14.61
N CYS A 61 41.40 -10.62 14.90
CA CYS A 61 42.33 -9.59 15.34
C CYS A 61 42.86 -8.86 14.10
N MET A 62 42.54 -7.57 13.92
CA MET A 62 43.10 -6.74 12.85
C MET A 62 44.46 -6.19 13.27
N HIS A 63 45.50 -6.60 12.54
CA HIS A 63 46.83 -5.99 12.59
C HIS A 63 46.84 -4.67 11.79
N LEU A 64 47.03 -3.55 12.48
CA LEU A 64 47.43 -2.27 11.90
C LEU A 64 48.90 -2.36 11.46
N ARG A 65 49.15 -2.41 10.13
CA ARG A 65 50.48 -2.15 9.57
C ARG A 65 50.58 -0.69 9.15
N GLN A 66 51.61 -0.04 9.69
CA GLN A 66 52.06 1.31 9.38
C GLN A 66 52.48 1.40 7.89
N LEU A 67 51.99 2.42 7.20
CA LEU A 67 52.45 2.83 5.87
C LEU A 67 53.45 3.98 6.03
N SER A 68 54.71 3.72 5.70
CA SER A 68 55.79 4.70 5.62
C SER A 68 56.00 5.13 4.17
N PHE A 69 56.04 6.45 3.93
CA PHE A 69 56.34 7.06 2.63
C PHE A 69 57.85 7.26 2.47
N PRO A 70 58.47 6.90 1.33
CA PRO A 70 59.86 7.24 1.06
C PRO A 70 59.98 8.66 0.48
N ALA A 71 60.81 9.49 1.13
CA ALA A 71 61.27 10.77 0.63
C ALA A 71 62.40 10.57 -0.40
N ILE A 72 62.26 11.17 -1.59
CA ILE A 72 63.29 11.20 -2.63
C ILE A 72 63.97 12.57 -2.59
N PRO A 73 65.30 12.68 -2.38
CA PRO A 73 66.01 13.95 -2.43
C PRO A 73 66.42 14.29 -3.87
N PHE A 74 65.99 15.44 -4.37
CA PHE A 74 66.49 15.98 -5.65
C PHE A 74 67.74 16.82 -5.43
N VAL A 75 68.87 16.28 -5.88
CA VAL A 75 70.19 16.93 -5.92
C VAL A 75 70.28 17.86 -7.12
N PHE A 76 70.52 19.15 -6.88
CA PHE A 76 70.87 20.12 -7.92
C PHE A 76 72.29 19.84 -8.45
N ARG A 77 72.42 19.44 -9.72
CA ARG A 77 73.72 19.38 -10.41
C ARG A 77 73.77 20.38 -11.57
N ARG A 78 74.53 21.45 -11.36
CA ARG A 78 74.88 22.49 -12.33
C ARG A 78 75.84 21.91 -13.37
N ARG A 79 75.51 21.93 -14.66
CA ARG A 79 76.52 21.77 -15.73
C ARG A 79 76.23 22.66 -16.95
N ARG A 80 77.34 23.14 -17.51
CA ARG A 80 77.51 24.29 -18.40
C ARG A 80 76.99 24.09 -19.83
N ARG A 81 76.67 25.25 -20.44
CA ARG A 81 76.58 25.59 -21.86
C ARG A 81 77.31 24.64 -22.82
N GLY A 82 76.57 24.14 -23.81
CA GLY A 82 77.04 23.78 -25.13
C GLY A 82 76.08 24.36 -26.16
N PHE A 83 76.57 25.24 -27.03
CA PHE A 83 75.84 25.75 -28.18
C PHE A 83 75.51 24.59 -29.12
N LEU A 84 74.22 24.31 -29.34
CA LEU A 84 73.78 23.44 -30.44
C LEU A 84 72.79 24.22 -31.28
N SER A 85 73.19 24.48 -32.52
CA SER A 85 72.40 25.13 -33.56
C SER A 85 71.06 24.42 -33.71
N LEU A 86 69.95 25.12 -33.44
CA LEU A 86 68.60 24.61 -33.62
C LEU A 86 68.27 24.69 -35.12
N MET A 87 68.70 23.69 -35.88
CA MET A 87 68.19 23.48 -37.24
C MET A 87 66.69 23.18 -37.13
N LEU A 88 65.88 24.10 -37.66
CA LEU A 88 64.43 23.96 -37.82
C LEU A 88 64.15 22.85 -38.84
N SER A 89 64.22 21.60 -38.39
CA SER A 89 63.68 20.47 -39.15
C SER A 89 62.17 20.70 -39.31
N THR A 90 61.65 20.47 -40.51
CA THR A 90 60.23 20.56 -40.85
C THR A 90 59.32 19.79 -39.88
N ARG A 91 59.83 18.71 -39.25
CA ARG A 91 59.12 18.00 -38.16
C ARG A 91 58.88 18.86 -36.93
N ASN A 92 59.84 19.69 -36.52
CA ASN A 92 59.71 20.53 -35.32
C ASN A 92 58.76 21.71 -35.58
N VAL A 93 58.73 22.23 -36.82
CA VAL A 93 57.76 23.25 -37.24
C VAL A 93 56.34 22.67 -37.26
N LEU A 94 56.17 21.44 -37.76
CA LEU A 94 54.87 20.78 -37.79
C LEU A 94 54.35 20.47 -36.39
N VAL A 95 55.22 20.03 -35.47
CA VAL A 95 54.85 19.79 -34.06
C VAL A 95 54.51 21.09 -33.35
N ALA A 96 55.25 22.17 -33.59
CA ALA A 96 54.92 23.47 -33.01
C ALA A 96 53.57 24.01 -33.56
N ALA A 97 53.31 23.83 -34.86
CA ALA A 97 52.06 24.24 -35.48
C ALA A 97 50.87 23.44 -34.97
N THR A 98 50.98 22.11 -34.82
CA THR A 98 49.89 21.29 -34.26
C THR A 98 49.65 21.59 -32.79
N LEU A 99 50.69 21.86 -32.00
CA LEU A 99 50.53 22.31 -30.62
C LEU A 99 49.83 23.67 -30.53
N LEU A 100 50.17 24.62 -31.41
CA LEU A 100 49.49 25.93 -31.47
C LEU A 100 48.03 25.81 -31.91
N VAL A 101 47.71 24.91 -32.83
CA VAL A 101 46.32 24.63 -33.24
C VAL A 101 45.54 23.95 -32.11
N LEU A 102 46.13 23.00 -31.39
CA LEU A 102 45.50 22.38 -30.22
C LEU A 102 45.28 23.39 -29.09
N LEU A 103 46.25 24.27 -28.85
CA LEU A 103 46.13 25.34 -27.87
C LEU A 103 45.05 26.35 -28.29
N GLY A 104 44.95 26.66 -29.58
CA GLY A 104 43.88 27.47 -30.15
C GLY A 104 42.50 26.81 -30.03
N LEU A 105 42.40 25.50 -30.24
CA LEU A 105 41.14 24.76 -30.07
C LEU A 105 40.71 24.69 -28.60
N LEU A 106 41.66 24.60 -27.67
CA LEU A 106 41.41 24.66 -26.22
C LEU A 106 40.98 26.07 -25.75
N THR A 107 41.40 27.14 -26.44
CA THR A 107 40.99 28.53 -26.12
C THR A 107 39.77 29.01 -26.90
N LEU A 108 39.37 28.31 -27.97
CA LEU A 108 38.19 28.61 -28.80
C LEU A 108 36.92 27.87 -28.39
N THR A 109 36.98 26.91 -27.45
CA THR A 109 35.76 26.49 -26.76
C THR A 109 35.38 27.61 -25.80
N PRO A 110 34.23 28.29 -25.97
CA PRO A 110 33.75 29.21 -24.96
C PRO A 110 33.39 28.37 -23.74
N SER A 111 34.35 28.19 -22.83
CA SER A 111 34.02 27.89 -21.46
C SER A 111 33.36 29.15 -20.93
N GLN A 112 32.07 29.32 -21.24
CA GLN A 112 31.23 30.22 -20.46
C GLN A 112 31.42 29.72 -19.03
N PRO A 113 32.02 30.52 -18.12
CA PRO A 113 31.98 30.16 -16.74
C PRO A 113 30.50 30.09 -16.40
N LEU A 114 30.00 28.88 -16.11
CA LEU A 114 28.69 28.70 -15.50
C LEU A 114 28.74 29.49 -14.20
N SER A 115 28.29 30.73 -14.27
CA SER A 115 28.12 31.58 -13.12
C SER A 115 27.21 30.81 -12.18
N LEU A 116 27.77 30.36 -11.06
CA LEU A 116 27.05 29.64 -10.00
C LEU A 116 25.75 30.37 -9.64
N LYS A 117 25.73 31.70 -9.78
CA LYS A 117 24.58 32.57 -9.56
C LYS A 117 23.36 32.20 -10.43
N GLN A 118 23.56 31.79 -11.68
CA GLN A 118 22.46 31.44 -12.59
C GLN A 118 21.90 30.02 -12.32
N VAL A 119 22.64 29.19 -11.59
CA VAL A 119 22.17 27.88 -11.07
C VAL A 119 21.46 28.05 -9.72
N TYR A 120 21.84 29.06 -8.94
CA TYR A 120 21.26 29.36 -7.62
C TYR A 120 20.08 30.34 -7.63
N ASP A 121 19.88 31.08 -8.72
CA ASP A 121 18.59 31.74 -9.00
C ASP A 121 17.59 30.68 -9.51
N ALA A 122 17.47 29.57 -8.77
CA ALA A 122 16.35 28.67 -8.90
C ALA A 122 15.10 29.55 -8.74
N ALA A 123 14.31 29.63 -9.81
CA ALA A 123 12.99 30.26 -9.75
C ALA A 123 12.33 29.80 -8.44
N PRO A 124 11.80 30.72 -7.62
CA PRO A 124 11.16 30.32 -6.37
C PRO A 124 10.22 29.17 -6.70
N PRO A 125 10.28 28.03 -5.95
CA PRO A 125 9.45 26.89 -6.23
C PRO A 125 8.03 27.42 -6.42
N PRO A 126 7.33 27.04 -7.50
CA PRO A 126 6.04 27.62 -7.79
C PRO A 126 5.21 27.44 -6.52
N LYS A 127 4.65 28.54 -6.01
CA LYS A 127 3.82 28.57 -4.81
C LYS A 127 2.49 27.87 -5.11
N PHE A 128 2.53 26.58 -5.42
CA PHE A 128 1.36 25.72 -5.42
C PHE A 128 1.07 25.36 -3.97
N SER A 129 0.55 26.32 -3.20
CA SER A 129 -0.30 25.95 -2.07
C SER A 129 -1.62 25.48 -2.66
N ARG A 130 -1.65 24.24 -3.17
CA ARG A 130 -2.91 23.66 -3.61
C ARG A 130 -3.76 23.49 -2.35
N GLN A 131 -4.89 24.18 -2.29
CA GLN A 131 -5.85 23.96 -1.23
C GLN A 131 -6.34 22.51 -1.34
N PHE A 132 -6.49 21.83 -0.20
CA PHE A 132 -7.11 20.51 -0.18
C PHE A 132 -8.53 20.60 -0.75
N GLN A 133 -8.83 19.78 -1.74
CA GLN A 133 -10.13 19.74 -2.41
C GLN A 133 -10.51 18.29 -2.68
N ILE A 134 -11.72 17.92 -2.31
CA ILE A 134 -12.33 16.64 -2.69
C ILE A 134 -13.06 16.87 -4.01
N SER A 135 -12.78 16.03 -5.00
CA SER A 135 -13.48 16.05 -6.29
C SER A 135 -14.35 14.79 -6.41
N ASN A 136 -14.16 13.97 -7.45
CA ASN A 136 -14.89 12.73 -7.65
C ASN A 136 -14.30 11.53 -6.89
N LYS A 137 -13.01 11.61 -6.51
CA LYS A 137 -12.24 10.54 -5.87
C LYS A 137 -11.64 11.05 -4.55
N VAL A 138 -11.58 10.19 -3.54
CA VAL A 138 -10.91 10.48 -2.27
C VAL A 138 -10.46 9.17 -1.62
N ALA A 139 -9.31 9.18 -0.97
CA ALA A 139 -8.90 8.07 -0.12
C ALA A 139 -9.06 8.48 1.36
N ALA A 140 -9.44 7.55 2.22
CA ALA A 140 -9.68 7.83 3.63
C ALA A 140 -9.14 6.72 4.52
N ILE A 141 -8.54 7.15 5.63
CA ILE A 141 -8.07 6.31 6.73
C ILE A 141 -8.57 6.93 8.04
N ALA A 142 -9.01 6.09 8.97
CA ALA A 142 -9.43 6.50 10.30
C ALA A 142 -8.69 5.69 11.37
N ASP A 143 -7.86 6.35 12.17
CA ASP A 143 -7.11 5.70 13.25
C ASP A 143 -6.72 6.72 14.35
N THR A 144 -7.10 6.42 15.59
CA THR A 144 -6.73 7.20 16.77
C THR A 144 -5.48 6.66 17.47
N SER A 145 -5.06 5.43 17.15
CA SER A 145 -3.91 4.72 17.73
C SER A 145 -2.65 4.91 16.89
N PHE A 146 -2.12 6.13 16.86
CA PHE A 146 -0.94 6.45 16.06
C PHE A 146 0.27 5.54 16.35
N THR A 147 0.97 5.20 15.29
CA THR A 147 2.24 4.46 15.29
C THR A 147 3.24 5.13 14.35
N PRO A 148 4.56 4.93 14.53
CA PRO A 148 5.57 5.48 13.62
C PRO A 148 5.44 5.07 12.14
N ARG A 149 4.65 4.02 11.83
CA ARG A 149 4.41 3.56 10.46
C ARG A 149 3.35 4.37 9.72
N HIS A 150 2.49 5.10 10.43
CA HIS A 150 1.39 5.86 9.81
C HIS A 150 1.90 6.86 8.77
N VAL A 151 2.86 7.72 9.12
CA VAL A 151 3.34 8.73 8.16
C VAL A 151 3.97 8.07 6.92
N PRO A 152 4.91 7.10 7.03
CA PRO A 152 5.38 6.35 5.86
C PRO A 152 4.26 5.72 5.03
N LEU A 153 3.28 5.08 5.68
CA LEU A 153 2.14 4.45 5.02
C LEU A 153 1.33 5.48 4.22
N LEU A 154 0.93 6.60 4.84
CA LEU A 154 0.19 7.66 4.15
C LEU A 154 1.00 8.30 3.01
N MET A 155 2.34 8.41 3.14
CA MET A 155 3.18 8.90 2.05
C MET A 155 3.23 7.93 0.88
N HIS A 156 3.26 6.63 1.17
CA HIS A 156 3.19 5.58 0.16
C HIS A 156 1.87 5.65 -0.62
N TYR A 157 0.73 5.64 0.08
CA TYR A 157 -0.59 5.80 -0.57
C TYR A 157 -0.67 7.10 -1.37
N SER A 158 -0.21 8.23 -0.82
CA SER A 158 -0.23 9.51 -1.54
C SER A 158 0.64 9.48 -2.81
N GLY A 159 1.73 8.73 -2.82
CA GLY A 159 2.61 8.58 -3.97
C GLY A 159 2.03 7.68 -5.05
N VAL A 160 1.51 6.51 -4.67
CA VAL A 160 0.94 5.53 -5.60
C VAL A 160 -0.37 6.02 -6.22
N LEU A 161 -1.25 6.63 -5.43
CA LEU A 161 -2.55 7.11 -5.94
C LEU A 161 -2.43 8.42 -6.74
N GLY A 162 -1.39 9.21 -6.48
CA GLY A 162 -1.18 10.49 -7.15
C GLY A 162 -2.16 11.61 -6.76
N PRO A 163 -2.10 12.76 -7.44
CA PRO A 163 -2.78 13.99 -7.01
C PRO A 163 -4.30 14.00 -7.23
N GLU A 164 -4.87 13.01 -7.93
CA GLU A 164 -6.32 12.88 -8.13
C GLU A 164 -7.04 12.23 -6.93
N TRP A 165 -6.28 11.58 -6.05
CA TRP A 165 -6.77 10.89 -4.85
C TRP A 165 -6.24 11.59 -3.59
N PRO A 166 -6.82 12.74 -3.21
CA PRO A 166 -6.48 13.37 -1.93
C PRO A 166 -6.83 12.44 -0.77
N ILE A 167 -6.03 12.47 0.30
CA ILE A 167 -6.23 11.61 1.46
C ILE A 167 -6.84 12.41 2.61
N VAL A 168 -7.95 11.91 3.15
CA VAL A 168 -8.48 12.36 4.44
C VAL A 168 -7.99 11.41 5.53
N TYR A 169 -7.26 11.94 6.52
CA TYR A 169 -6.89 11.19 7.72
C TYR A 169 -7.78 11.62 8.89
N TYR A 170 -8.70 10.74 9.28
CA TYR A 170 -9.51 10.89 10.47
C TYR A 170 -8.76 10.40 11.71
N THR A 171 -8.61 11.27 12.71
CA THR A 171 -7.92 10.92 13.97
C THR A 171 -8.46 11.76 15.13
N SER A 172 -7.99 11.53 16.36
CA SER A 172 -8.39 12.36 17.50
C SER A 172 -7.58 13.67 17.54
N GLN A 173 -8.16 14.70 18.15
CA GLN A 173 -7.45 15.97 18.39
C GLN A 173 -6.18 15.76 19.23
N GLU A 174 -6.22 14.84 20.19
CA GLU A 174 -5.10 14.44 21.03
C GLU A 174 -3.97 13.82 20.20
N THR A 175 -4.29 12.82 19.37
CA THR A 175 -3.31 12.16 18.50
C THR A 175 -2.68 13.15 17.53
N TYR A 176 -3.48 14.04 16.93
CA TYR A 176 -2.96 15.09 16.06
C TYR A 176 -2.00 16.03 16.79
N ASN A 177 -2.42 16.57 17.95
CA ASN A 177 -1.60 17.50 18.73
C ASN A 177 -0.32 16.87 19.26
N THR A 178 -0.31 15.56 19.50
CA THR A 178 0.85 14.86 20.04
C THR A 178 1.86 14.50 18.96
N TYR A 179 1.39 14.05 17.78
CA TYR A 179 2.27 13.40 16.79
C TYR A 179 2.31 14.06 15.40
N LEU A 180 1.27 14.78 15.00
CA LEU A 180 1.05 15.16 13.59
C LEU A 180 1.00 16.67 13.36
N LYS A 181 0.78 17.47 14.40
CA LYS A 181 0.65 18.92 14.28
C LYS A 181 1.98 19.55 13.82
N PRO A 182 2.01 20.31 12.71
CA PRO A 182 3.23 21.03 12.32
C PRO A 182 3.78 21.89 13.46
N GLY A 183 5.08 21.75 13.74
CA GLY A 183 5.78 22.47 14.81
C GLY A 183 5.95 21.70 16.12
N VAL A 184 5.33 20.52 16.30
CA VAL A 184 5.66 19.65 17.44
C VAL A 184 6.99 18.94 17.23
N ALA A 185 7.66 18.55 18.32
CA ALA A 185 8.93 17.86 18.26
C ALA A 185 8.81 16.56 17.45
N ASN A 186 9.81 16.27 16.61
CA ASN A 186 9.90 15.07 15.76
C ASN A 186 8.77 14.90 14.71
N VAL A 187 8.00 15.95 14.40
CA VAL A 187 7.05 15.89 13.28
C VAL A 187 7.80 15.69 11.96
N SER A 188 7.32 14.75 11.15
CA SER A 188 7.95 14.42 9.87
C SER A 188 7.87 15.58 8.87
N LYS A 189 8.99 15.94 8.23
CA LYS A 189 9.03 17.02 7.23
C LYS A 189 8.18 16.71 6.00
N VAL A 190 8.15 15.45 5.56
CA VAL A 190 7.35 15.03 4.40
C VAL A 190 5.86 15.11 4.72
N TRP A 191 5.47 14.85 5.97
CA TRP A 191 4.11 15.04 6.46
C TRP A 191 3.67 16.50 6.40
N THR A 192 4.45 17.42 6.98
CA THR A 192 4.16 18.87 6.92
C THR A 192 4.03 19.37 5.49
N ARG A 193 4.90 18.89 4.59
CA ARG A 193 4.83 19.21 3.15
C ARG A 193 3.52 18.70 2.54
N ALA A 194 3.14 17.45 2.79
CA ALA A 194 1.90 16.87 2.27
C ALA A 194 0.65 17.63 2.70
N LEU A 195 0.62 18.12 3.94
CA LEU A 195 -0.45 19.01 4.43
C LEU A 195 -0.44 20.36 3.69
N SER A 196 0.73 20.98 3.54
CA SER A 196 0.85 22.30 2.87
C SER A 196 0.54 22.26 1.38
N GLU A 197 0.77 21.12 0.73
CA GLU A 197 0.46 20.86 -0.68
C GLU A 197 -0.99 20.41 -0.88
N GLY A 198 -1.78 20.27 0.19
CA GLY A 198 -3.16 19.80 0.11
C GLY A 198 -3.32 18.38 -0.41
N ARG A 199 -2.27 17.55 -0.35
CA ARG A 199 -2.34 16.11 -0.66
C ARG A 199 -3.06 15.33 0.43
N ILE A 200 -2.93 15.79 1.67
CA ILE A 200 -3.54 15.18 2.84
C ILE A 200 -4.25 16.25 3.67
N GLN A 201 -5.43 15.93 4.19
CA GLN A 201 -6.11 16.71 5.20
C GLN A 201 -6.39 15.87 6.42
N VAL A 202 -6.11 16.41 7.61
CA VAL A 202 -6.54 15.80 8.87
C VAL A 202 -7.93 16.30 9.21
N ARG A 203 -8.84 15.40 9.57
CA ARG A 203 -10.16 15.71 10.12
C ARG A 203 -10.31 15.02 11.47
N PHE A 204 -11.06 15.65 12.36
CA PHE A 204 -11.22 15.12 13.72
C PHE A 204 -12.47 14.27 13.83
N LEU A 205 -12.29 13.08 14.41
CA LEU A 205 -13.40 12.17 14.70
C LEU A 205 -14.28 12.75 15.82
N PRO A 206 -15.61 12.73 15.68
CA PRO A 206 -16.53 12.93 16.78
C PRO A 206 -16.24 11.96 17.95
N THR A 207 -16.37 12.44 19.18
CA THR A 207 -16.08 11.65 20.40
C THR A 207 -16.97 10.42 20.58
N ARG A 208 -18.09 10.34 19.86
CA ARG A 208 -19.00 9.19 19.85
C ARG A 208 -18.42 7.95 19.15
N PHE A 209 -17.37 8.10 18.33
CA PHE A 209 -16.74 6.98 17.64
C PHE A 209 -15.56 6.43 18.43
N GLU A 210 -15.71 5.19 18.90
CA GLU A 210 -14.63 4.43 19.51
C GLU A 210 -13.81 3.73 18.41
N MET A 211 -12.56 4.14 18.18
CA MET A 211 -11.71 3.52 17.15
C MET A 211 -10.74 2.46 17.71
N THR A 212 -10.96 2.03 18.95
CA THR A 212 -10.14 1.05 19.68
C THR A 212 -10.73 -0.36 19.74
N SER A 213 -11.87 -0.59 19.07
CA SER A 213 -12.51 -1.90 18.99
C SER A 213 -13.02 -2.20 17.58
N ARG A 214 -13.12 -3.48 17.21
CA ARG A 214 -13.71 -3.90 15.92
C ARG A 214 -15.15 -3.39 15.78
N SER A 215 -15.94 -3.49 16.85
CA SER A 215 -17.33 -3.01 16.88
C SER A 215 -17.43 -1.50 16.64
N GLY A 216 -16.51 -0.73 17.23
CA GLY A 216 -16.44 0.71 17.05
C GLY A 216 -16.05 1.12 15.62
N VAL A 217 -15.09 0.43 15.00
CA VAL A 217 -14.77 0.63 13.57
C VAL A 217 -15.95 0.31 12.67
N ASN A 218 -16.62 -0.83 12.89
CA ASN A 218 -17.81 -1.20 12.11
C ASN A 218 -18.91 -0.13 12.26
N SER A 219 -19.15 0.34 13.49
CA SER A 219 -20.14 1.39 13.77
C SER A 219 -19.79 2.71 13.09
N PHE A 220 -18.50 3.07 13.02
CA PHE A 220 -18.03 4.25 12.31
C PHE A 220 -18.25 4.14 10.79
N LEU A 221 -17.86 3.02 10.18
CA LEU A 221 -18.03 2.80 8.73
C LEU A 221 -19.50 2.60 8.31
N ALA A 222 -20.36 2.19 9.26
CA ALA A 222 -21.81 2.11 9.11
C ALA A 222 -22.55 3.40 9.50
N ASP A 223 -21.85 4.50 9.76
CA ASP A 223 -22.46 5.79 10.08
C ASP A 223 -22.39 6.75 8.88
N LYS A 224 -23.49 7.46 8.59
CA LYS A 224 -23.58 8.40 7.47
C LYS A 224 -22.58 9.54 7.57
N TRP A 225 -22.16 9.91 8.78
CA TRP A 225 -21.33 11.09 9.03
C TRP A 225 -20.05 11.11 8.19
N MET A 226 -19.30 10.01 8.14
CA MET A 226 -18.05 9.96 7.36
C MET A 226 -18.36 10.10 5.86
N TRP A 227 -19.38 9.39 5.38
CA TRP A 227 -19.74 9.39 3.97
C TRP A 227 -20.24 10.76 3.51
N GLU A 228 -21.03 11.46 4.31
CA GLU A 228 -21.46 12.83 4.05
C GLU A 228 -20.29 13.83 4.12
N ASP A 229 -19.36 13.66 5.07
CA ASP A 229 -18.17 14.50 5.21
C ASP A 229 -17.23 14.38 3.98
N LEU A 230 -17.20 13.22 3.32
CA LEU A 230 -16.42 12.97 2.10
C LEU A 230 -17.07 13.51 0.81
N ALA A 231 -18.13 14.31 0.91
CA ALA A 231 -18.67 15.01 -0.25
C ALA A 231 -17.66 15.97 -0.92
N PRO A 232 -17.65 16.11 -2.26
CA PRO A 232 -18.53 15.51 -3.25
C PRO A 232 -18.02 14.18 -3.88
N ALA A 233 -17.05 13.47 -3.30
CA ALA A 233 -16.51 12.24 -3.88
C ALA A 233 -17.54 11.13 -4.14
N LYS A 234 -17.60 10.65 -5.39
CA LYS A 234 -18.37 9.46 -5.74
C LYS A 234 -17.64 8.18 -5.34
N HIS A 235 -16.31 8.16 -5.49
CA HIS A 235 -15.48 7.00 -5.23
C HIS A 235 -14.60 7.24 -4.00
N VAL A 236 -14.71 6.34 -3.03
CA VAL A 236 -13.99 6.40 -1.76
C VAL A 236 -13.14 5.15 -1.60
N LEU A 237 -11.82 5.32 -1.57
CA LEU A 237 -10.89 4.26 -1.20
C LEU A 237 -10.70 4.28 0.31
N ILE A 238 -11.18 3.26 1.01
CA ILE A 238 -10.93 3.04 2.44
C ILE A 238 -9.71 2.13 2.59
N PHE A 239 -8.79 2.52 3.47
CA PHE A 239 -7.67 1.67 3.87
C PHE A 239 -7.38 1.79 5.37
N GLN A 240 -7.05 0.66 5.99
CA GLN A 240 -6.63 0.57 7.38
C GLN A 240 -5.10 0.52 7.51
N ALA A 241 -4.57 0.68 8.72
CA ALA A 241 -3.13 0.69 8.96
C ALA A 241 -2.43 -0.66 8.64
N ASP A 242 -3.20 -1.73 8.52
CA ASP A 242 -2.80 -3.09 8.13
C ASP A 242 -3.15 -3.43 6.66
N ALA A 243 -3.42 -2.42 5.84
CA ALA A 243 -3.60 -2.52 4.39
C ALA A 243 -2.51 -1.79 3.60
N ILE A 244 -2.15 -2.35 2.44
CA ILE A 244 -1.21 -1.73 1.49
C ILE A 244 -1.75 -1.84 0.06
N ILE A 245 -1.44 -0.84 -0.78
CA ILE A 245 -1.51 -0.95 -2.24
C ILE A 245 -0.09 -1.07 -2.78
N CYS A 246 0.15 -1.95 -3.75
CA CYS A 246 1.49 -2.26 -4.18
C CYS A 246 1.97 -1.29 -5.25
N GLY A 247 3.17 -0.72 -5.08
CA GLY A 247 3.73 0.24 -6.05
C GLY A 247 4.05 -0.40 -7.42
N ASN A 248 4.25 -1.72 -7.45
CA ASN A 248 4.51 -2.50 -8.65
C ASN A 248 3.23 -3.00 -9.35
N ALA A 249 2.05 -2.71 -8.79
CA ALA A 249 0.80 -3.25 -9.31
C ALA A 249 0.59 -2.88 -10.79
N HIS A 250 0.24 -3.88 -11.61
CA HIS A 250 -0.10 -3.64 -13.02
C HIS A 250 -1.44 -2.92 -13.20
N LYS A 251 -2.29 -2.96 -12.16
CA LYS A 251 -3.56 -2.25 -12.08
C LYS A 251 -3.47 -1.12 -11.05
N THR A 252 -4.27 -0.10 -11.28
CA THR A 252 -4.48 1.04 -10.40
C THR A 252 -5.86 0.96 -9.75
N VAL A 253 -6.11 1.77 -8.71
CA VAL A 253 -7.45 1.86 -8.10
C VAL A 253 -8.50 2.31 -9.12
N ASP A 254 -8.10 3.10 -10.11
CA ASP A 254 -8.98 3.62 -11.15
C ASP A 254 -9.58 2.51 -12.04
N ASP A 255 -8.87 1.39 -12.20
CA ASP A 255 -9.31 0.23 -12.98
C ASP A 255 -10.51 -0.51 -12.35
N PHE A 256 -10.88 -0.14 -11.12
CA PHE A 256 -11.97 -0.76 -10.36
C PHE A 256 -13.14 0.20 -10.05
N LEU A 257 -13.13 1.43 -10.58
CA LEU A 257 -14.17 2.45 -10.29
C LEU A 257 -15.57 2.09 -10.76
N GLU A 258 -15.71 1.07 -11.61
CA GLU A 258 -17.01 0.61 -12.09
C GLU A 258 -17.83 -0.16 -11.04
N TRP A 259 -17.19 -0.61 -9.95
CA TRP A 259 -17.82 -1.40 -8.89
C TRP A 259 -18.36 -0.51 -7.78
N ASP A 260 -19.54 -0.86 -7.26
CA ASP A 260 -20.15 -0.15 -6.13
C ASP A 260 -19.46 -0.48 -4.81
N PHE A 261 -18.92 -1.69 -4.68
CA PHE A 261 -18.07 -2.12 -3.58
C PHE A 261 -17.16 -3.26 -4.03
N ILE A 262 -15.87 -3.09 -3.77
CA ILE A 262 -14.85 -4.13 -3.97
C ILE A 262 -13.84 -4.08 -2.82
N GLY A 263 -13.39 -5.25 -2.40
CA GLY A 263 -12.36 -5.49 -1.39
C GLY A 263 -11.85 -6.92 -1.52
N ALA A 264 -10.99 -7.37 -0.61
CA ALA A 264 -10.57 -8.77 -0.60
C ALA A 264 -11.78 -9.70 -0.39
N THR A 265 -11.96 -10.72 -1.22
CA THR A 265 -13.10 -11.65 -1.05
C THR A 265 -13.01 -12.40 0.26
N LEU A 266 -14.15 -12.62 0.93
CA LEU A 266 -14.22 -13.32 2.22
C LEU A 266 -14.75 -14.74 2.11
N ALA A 267 -15.22 -15.16 0.94
CA ALA A 267 -15.76 -16.50 0.72
C ALA A 267 -15.44 -17.00 -0.69
N PRO A 268 -15.26 -18.33 -0.87
CA PRO A 268 -15.04 -18.90 -2.21
C PRO A 268 -16.24 -18.69 -3.13
N GLU A 269 -17.46 -18.74 -2.57
CA GLU A 269 -18.72 -18.45 -3.24
C GLU A 269 -19.44 -17.24 -2.65
N GLY A 270 -20.25 -16.57 -3.48
CA GLY A 270 -20.97 -15.35 -3.11
C GLY A 270 -20.13 -14.08 -3.26
N ARG A 271 -20.76 -12.94 -3.01
CA ARG A 271 -20.16 -11.61 -3.18
C ARG A 271 -20.05 -10.93 -1.82
N MET A 272 -19.01 -11.29 -1.07
CA MET A 272 -18.72 -10.76 0.26
C MET A 272 -17.27 -10.30 0.31
N TYR A 273 -17.04 -9.05 0.69
CA TYR A 273 -15.72 -8.44 0.66
C TYR A 273 -15.34 -7.86 2.00
N ASN A 274 -14.03 -7.84 2.28
CA ASN A 274 -13.46 -7.22 3.45
C ASN A 274 -13.39 -5.69 3.29
N GLY A 275 -13.72 -4.97 4.36
CA GLY A 275 -13.77 -3.51 4.36
C GLY A 275 -12.44 -2.78 4.53
N GLY A 276 -11.39 -3.45 5.01
CA GLY A 276 -10.17 -2.78 5.48
C GLY A 276 -9.19 -2.33 4.40
N LEU A 277 -9.29 -2.89 3.19
CA LEU A 277 -8.84 -2.26 1.96
C LEU A 277 -9.98 -2.40 0.96
N SER A 278 -10.69 -1.31 0.69
CA SER A 278 -11.87 -1.36 -0.17
C SER A 278 -12.11 -0.08 -0.95
N LEU A 279 -12.66 -0.23 -2.14
CA LEU A 279 -13.17 0.88 -2.95
C LEU A 279 -14.69 0.83 -2.94
N ARG A 280 -15.33 1.96 -2.60
CA ARG A 280 -16.78 2.04 -2.44
C ARG A 280 -17.36 3.24 -3.19
N ASN A 281 -18.51 3.03 -3.81
CA ASN A 281 -19.36 4.09 -4.33
C ASN A 281 -20.13 4.73 -3.17
N ARG A 282 -19.80 5.99 -2.83
CA ARG A 282 -20.40 6.72 -1.72
C ARG A 282 -21.91 6.81 -1.85
N ASP A 283 -22.44 7.04 -3.04
CA ASP A 283 -23.88 7.20 -3.25
C ASP A 283 -24.61 5.87 -3.01
N MET A 284 -24.00 4.74 -3.40
CA MET A 284 -24.54 3.41 -3.07
C MET A 284 -24.51 3.15 -1.57
N VAL A 285 -23.40 3.47 -0.90
CA VAL A 285 -23.28 3.33 0.56
C VAL A 285 -24.36 4.15 1.28
N LEU A 286 -24.54 5.43 0.91
CA LEU A 286 -25.57 6.29 1.49
C LEU A 286 -26.98 5.75 1.19
N ARG A 287 -27.23 5.17 0.01
CA ARG A 287 -28.49 4.49 -0.29
C ARG A 287 -28.77 3.34 0.67
N ILE A 288 -27.78 2.48 0.94
CA ILE A 288 -27.92 1.39 1.91
C ILE A 288 -28.20 1.93 3.31
N LEU A 289 -27.43 2.93 3.77
CA LEU A 289 -27.61 3.56 5.09
C LEU A 289 -28.93 4.33 5.24
N ASN A 290 -29.53 4.77 4.15
CA ASN A 290 -30.85 5.42 4.17
C ASN A 290 -32.00 4.41 4.27
N ALA A 291 -31.82 3.20 3.76
CA ALA A 291 -32.85 2.17 3.75
C ALA A 291 -32.73 1.19 4.93
N ASN A 292 -31.54 1.07 5.52
CA ASN A 292 -31.22 0.04 6.53
C ASN A 292 -30.45 0.63 7.71
N ASP A 293 -30.40 -0.12 8.82
CA ASP A 293 -29.76 0.28 10.06
C ASP A 293 -28.90 -0.90 10.56
N TYR A 294 -27.58 -0.71 10.52
CA TYR A 294 -26.60 -1.76 10.82
C TYR A 294 -26.77 -2.32 12.23
N GLN A 295 -26.95 -1.45 13.24
CA GLN A 295 -27.11 -1.85 14.62
C GLN A 295 -28.42 -2.62 14.83
N LYS A 296 -29.53 -2.19 14.22
CA LYS A 296 -30.81 -2.92 14.32
C LYS A 296 -30.75 -4.27 13.62
N ASP A 297 -30.17 -4.34 12.43
CA ASP A 297 -30.10 -5.57 11.66
C ASP A 297 -29.21 -6.63 12.32
N THR A 298 -28.07 -6.20 12.87
CA THR A 298 -27.16 -7.09 13.62
C THR A 298 -27.79 -7.55 14.94
N ALA A 299 -28.44 -6.66 15.70
CA ALA A 299 -29.15 -7.01 16.93
C ALA A 299 -30.34 -7.96 16.68
N ALA A 300 -31.03 -7.81 15.54
CA ALA A 300 -32.11 -8.69 15.13
C ALA A 300 -31.61 -10.06 14.60
N ALA A 301 -30.30 -10.32 14.62
CA ALA A 301 -29.69 -11.54 14.12
C ALA A 301 -30.03 -11.86 12.65
N ARG A 302 -30.44 -10.83 11.87
CA ARG A 302 -30.71 -10.97 10.42
C ARG A 302 -29.42 -11.25 9.65
N PHE A 303 -28.30 -10.76 10.18
CA PHE A 303 -26.94 -10.99 9.71
C PHE A 303 -26.08 -11.32 10.93
N LYS A 304 -26.16 -12.56 11.42
CA LYS A 304 -25.43 -12.99 12.62
C LYS A 304 -23.92 -12.88 12.42
N PHE A 305 -23.26 -12.17 13.34
CA PHE A 305 -21.79 -12.11 13.51
C PHE A 305 -20.99 -11.46 12.38
N GLU A 306 -21.61 -10.62 11.59
CA GLU A 306 -20.98 -10.03 10.41
C GLU A 306 -20.46 -8.61 10.65
N GLY A 307 -19.30 -8.30 10.06
CA GLY A 307 -18.78 -6.95 10.03
C GLY A 307 -19.65 -6.03 9.16
N GLU A 308 -19.39 -4.73 9.22
CA GLU A 308 -20.14 -3.78 8.40
C GLU A 308 -19.94 -4.03 6.90
N ASP A 309 -18.78 -4.56 6.55
CA ASP A 309 -18.36 -4.91 5.20
C ASP A 309 -19.20 -6.06 4.61
N VAL A 310 -19.41 -7.13 5.37
CA VAL A 310 -20.30 -8.22 4.96
C VAL A 310 -21.76 -7.73 4.94
N TRP A 311 -22.17 -6.90 5.91
CA TRP A 311 -23.51 -6.30 5.92
C TRP A 311 -23.78 -5.45 4.68
N TYR A 312 -22.84 -4.59 4.27
CA TYR A 312 -22.95 -3.85 3.01
C TYR A 312 -23.00 -4.78 1.81
N SER A 313 -22.11 -5.77 1.76
CA SER A 313 -22.04 -6.72 0.65
C SER A 313 -23.40 -7.38 0.40
N LYS A 314 -24.05 -7.88 1.46
CA LYS A 314 -25.36 -8.53 1.36
C LYS A 314 -26.47 -7.59 0.95
N HIS A 315 -26.55 -6.41 1.55
CA HIS A 315 -27.58 -5.43 1.20
C HIS A 315 -27.42 -4.92 -0.24
N MET A 316 -26.19 -4.69 -0.68
CA MET A 316 -25.87 -4.31 -2.06
C MET A 316 -26.23 -5.44 -3.04
N ASP A 317 -25.95 -6.69 -2.69
CA ASP A 317 -26.31 -7.86 -3.47
C ASP A 317 -27.83 -7.98 -3.66
N LEU A 318 -28.59 -7.82 -2.57
CA LEU A 318 -30.06 -7.89 -2.56
C LEU A 318 -30.73 -6.85 -3.45
N ILE A 319 -30.13 -5.66 -3.60
CA ILE A 319 -30.68 -4.59 -4.45
C ILE A 319 -30.09 -4.57 -5.87
N GLY A 320 -29.25 -5.55 -6.21
CA GLY A 320 -28.63 -5.66 -7.53
C GLY A 320 -27.59 -4.59 -7.81
N ALA A 321 -26.83 -4.15 -6.79
CA ALA A 321 -25.68 -3.28 -6.98
C ALA A 321 -24.62 -3.95 -7.87
N LYS A 322 -23.74 -3.14 -8.48
CA LYS A 322 -22.66 -3.65 -9.32
C LYS A 322 -21.51 -4.13 -8.45
N LEU A 323 -21.51 -5.43 -8.15
CA LEU A 323 -20.49 -6.12 -7.36
C LEU A 323 -19.67 -7.09 -8.24
N PRO A 324 -18.34 -7.16 -8.06
CA PRO A 324 -17.45 -7.98 -8.89
C PRO A 324 -17.61 -9.48 -8.64
N SER A 325 -17.03 -10.30 -9.51
CA SER A 325 -16.79 -11.71 -9.19
C SER A 325 -15.62 -11.84 -8.19
N ASN A 326 -15.45 -13.03 -7.61
CA ASN A 326 -14.35 -13.29 -6.69
C ASN A 326 -12.98 -13.21 -7.38
N GLU A 327 -12.90 -13.58 -8.65
CA GLU A 327 -11.67 -13.47 -9.47
C GLU A 327 -11.26 -12.00 -9.62
N VAL A 328 -12.20 -11.12 -9.92
CA VAL A 328 -11.94 -9.67 -10.02
C VAL A 328 -11.57 -9.08 -8.65
N ALA A 329 -12.21 -9.55 -7.57
CA ALA A 329 -11.89 -9.12 -6.21
C ALA A 329 -10.46 -9.52 -5.80
N LEU A 330 -10.00 -10.71 -6.20
CA LEU A 330 -8.62 -11.16 -5.97
C LEU A 330 -7.59 -10.28 -6.69
N GLU A 331 -7.92 -9.74 -7.86
CA GLU A 331 -7.05 -8.77 -8.54
C GLU A 331 -6.94 -7.45 -7.78
N PHE A 332 -7.98 -7.05 -7.04
CA PHE A 332 -7.97 -5.84 -6.23
C PHE A 332 -7.20 -6.04 -4.92
N ALA A 333 -7.55 -7.03 -4.11
CA ALA A 333 -6.87 -7.26 -2.84
C ALA A 333 -6.86 -8.72 -2.39
N CYS A 334 -5.74 -9.12 -1.78
CA CYS A 334 -5.56 -10.42 -1.14
C CYS A 334 -5.46 -10.29 0.40
N GLU A 335 -5.83 -11.35 1.12
CA GLU A 335 -5.84 -11.39 2.60
C GLU A 335 -5.38 -12.75 3.13
N TYR A 336 -5.95 -13.85 2.62
CA TYR A 336 -5.66 -15.21 3.08
C TYR A 336 -4.59 -15.92 2.23
N HIS A 337 -3.97 -16.98 2.77
CA HIS A 337 -2.99 -17.80 2.04
C HIS A 337 -3.48 -18.30 0.68
N PHE A 338 -4.75 -18.69 0.58
CA PHE A 338 -5.29 -19.20 -0.68
C PHE A 338 -5.45 -18.09 -1.73
N HIS A 339 -5.67 -16.83 -1.32
CA HIS A 339 -5.64 -15.69 -2.23
C HIS A 339 -4.26 -15.53 -2.86
N ILE A 340 -3.19 -15.60 -2.06
CA ILE A 340 -1.80 -15.45 -2.55
C ILE A 340 -1.45 -16.54 -3.58
N LYS A 341 -1.98 -17.76 -3.39
CA LYS A 341 -1.79 -18.86 -4.35
C LYS A 341 -2.55 -18.62 -5.66
N ALA A 342 -3.78 -18.11 -5.57
CA ALA A 342 -4.65 -17.89 -6.72
C ALA A 342 -4.26 -16.64 -7.52
N GLN A 343 -3.87 -15.57 -6.82
CA GLN A 343 -3.47 -14.29 -7.40
C GLN A 343 -2.20 -13.78 -6.72
N LYS A 344 -1.09 -13.92 -7.46
CA LYS A 344 0.25 -13.57 -6.99
C LYS A 344 0.53 -12.08 -7.07
N GLN A 345 -0.16 -11.38 -7.95
CA GLN A 345 0.10 -9.99 -8.30
C GLN A 345 -1.16 -9.11 -8.14
N PRO A 346 -1.80 -9.10 -6.96
CA PRO A 346 -2.94 -8.22 -6.71
C PRO A 346 -2.50 -6.75 -6.65
N MET A 347 -3.45 -5.84 -6.78
CA MET A 347 -3.24 -4.41 -6.58
C MET A 347 -2.87 -4.08 -5.12
N GLY A 348 -3.37 -4.83 -4.15
CA GLY A 348 -3.04 -4.61 -2.74
C GLY A 348 -3.24 -5.82 -1.83
N TYR A 349 -2.95 -5.61 -0.55
CA TYR A 349 -3.11 -6.61 0.50
C TYR A 349 -3.72 -6.00 1.74
N HIS A 350 -4.46 -6.81 2.48
CA HIS A 350 -5.03 -6.43 3.77
C HIS A 350 -4.87 -7.58 4.76
N LYS A 351 -4.51 -7.27 6.02
CA LYS A 351 -4.37 -8.25 7.12
C LYS A 351 -3.45 -9.45 6.89
N VAL A 352 -2.68 -9.49 5.81
CA VAL A 352 -1.78 -10.62 5.50
C VAL A 352 -0.76 -10.91 6.60
N HIS A 353 -0.38 -9.93 7.42
CA HIS A 353 0.48 -10.16 8.60
C HIS A 353 -0.18 -11.06 9.66
N LYS A 354 -1.51 -11.09 9.73
CA LYS A 354 -2.30 -11.97 10.61
C LYS A 354 -2.81 -13.21 9.86
N ALA A 355 -3.37 -13.01 8.67
CA ALA A 355 -4.06 -14.04 7.91
C ALA A 355 -3.14 -14.89 7.04
N ALA A 356 -1.95 -14.39 6.68
CA ALA A 356 -0.98 -15.08 5.83
C ALA A 356 0.49 -14.83 6.24
N PRO A 357 0.88 -14.94 7.53
CA PRO A 357 2.21 -14.53 8.00
C PRO A 357 3.36 -15.26 7.30
N SER A 358 3.19 -16.54 6.97
CA SER A 358 4.19 -17.33 6.25
C SER A 358 4.34 -16.96 4.76
N LYS A 359 3.54 -16.02 4.26
CA LYS A 359 3.59 -15.51 2.89
C LYS A 359 4.21 -14.13 2.78
N ILE A 360 4.58 -13.49 3.89
CA ILE A 360 5.10 -12.12 3.85
C ILE A 360 6.36 -11.99 3.00
N ASP A 361 7.28 -12.95 3.06
CA ASP A 361 8.49 -12.92 2.21
C ASP A 361 8.13 -13.01 0.72
N GLU A 362 7.25 -13.94 0.33
CA GLU A 362 6.74 -14.08 -1.05
C GLU A 362 5.99 -12.80 -1.50
N ILE A 363 5.16 -12.23 -0.62
CA ILE A 363 4.45 -10.98 -0.88
C ILE A 363 5.44 -9.83 -1.09
N SER A 364 6.52 -9.77 -0.32
CA SER A 364 7.51 -8.69 -0.38
C SER A 364 8.29 -8.67 -1.70
N GLU A 365 8.41 -9.80 -2.41
CA GLU A 365 9.00 -9.86 -3.75
C GLU A 365 8.15 -9.07 -4.75
N TRP A 366 6.82 -9.14 -4.62
CA TRP A 366 5.88 -8.39 -5.45
C TRP A 366 5.64 -6.96 -4.94
N CYS A 367 5.50 -6.82 -3.63
CA CYS A 367 5.01 -5.65 -2.92
C CYS A 367 6.02 -5.29 -1.80
N PRO A 368 7.20 -4.71 -2.14
CA PRO A 368 8.29 -4.48 -1.19
C PRO A 368 7.93 -3.57 -0.01
N GLU A 369 6.82 -2.85 -0.13
CA GLU A 369 6.28 -1.89 0.82
C GLU A 369 5.30 -2.52 1.82
N ILE A 370 5.05 -3.84 1.74
CA ILE A 370 4.15 -4.56 2.65
C ILE A 370 4.46 -4.36 4.14
N HIS A 371 5.72 -4.11 4.49
CA HIS A 371 6.14 -3.87 5.87
C HIS A 371 5.76 -2.47 6.42
N LEU A 372 5.33 -1.55 5.54
CA LEU A 372 4.72 -0.28 5.94
C LEU A 372 3.34 -0.52 6.59
N ALA A 373 2.58 -1.48 6.07
CA ALA A 373 1.36 -1.95 6.70
C ALA A 373 1.69 -2.87 7.88
N ALA A 374 0.90 -2.78 8.94
CA ALA A 374 1.04 -3.64 10.11
C ALA A 374 -0.23 -3.66 10.94
N PRO A 375 -0.51 -4.75 11.68
CA PRO A 375 -1.60 -4.76 12.64
C PRO A 375 -1.52 -3.54 13.56
N GLY A 376 -2.59 -2.75 13.57
CA GLY A 376 -2.75 -1.66 14.53
C GLY A 376 -2.86 -2.19 15.96
N LYS A 377 -3.04 -1.30 16.94
CA LYS A 377 -3.27 -1.74 18.34
C LYS A 377 -4.55 -2.56 18.53
N LEU A 378 -5.47 -2.49 17.57
CA LEU A 378 -6.66 -3.33 17.45
C LEU A 378 -6.36 -4.82 17.26
N GLY A 379 -5.17 -5.18 16.79
CA GLY A 379 -4.77 -6.56 16.52
C GLY A 379 -4.21 -7.33 17.72
N LYS A 380 -4.33 -6.79 18.93
CA LYS A 380 -3.87 -7.42 20.18
C LYS A 380 -4.96 -8.16 20.98
N SER A 381 -6.20 -8.20 20.48
CA SER A 381 -7.27 -9.03 21.04
C SER A 381 -7.22 -10.42 20.43
#